data_AF-A0A9E1ICQ3-F1
#
_entry.id   AF-A0A9E1ICQ3-F1
#
_cell.length_a   1.000
_cell.length_b   1.000
_cell.length_c   1.000
_cell.angle_alpha   90.00
_cell.angle_beta   90.00
_cell.angle_gamma   90.00
#
_symmetry.space_group_name_H-M   'P 1'
#
loop_
_entity.id
_entity.type
_entity.pdbx_description
1 polymer ?
#
loop_
_entity_poly.entity_id
_entity_poly.type
_entity_poly.pdbx_seq_one_letter_code
_entity_poly.pdbx_strand_id
1 'polypeptide(L)' 'MYKERRKALGWSRADLANKAHVNKATLQLIEMGQSLDDESIARIEEVLSRTEAGEKDVMLPRVAVGKKS' A
#
# COMPACT_ATOMS: atom_id res chain seq x y z
N MET A 1 -4.88 2.11 11.21
CA MET A 1 -5.25 3.27 10.37
C MET A 1 -5.46 2.89 8.90
N TYR A 2 -4.51 2.22 8.24
CA TYR A 2 -4.59 1.82 6.82
C TYR A 2 -5.87 1.09 6.41
N LYS A 3 -6.34 0.17 7.26
CA LYS A 3 -7.60 -0.57 7.05
C LYS A 3 -8.81 0.35 6.85
N GLU A 4 -8.94 1.38 7.68
CA GLU A 4 -10.11 2.26 7.66
C GLU A 4 -10.04 3.23 6.48
N ARG A 5 -8.85 3.79 6.19
CA ARG A 5 -8.61 4.61 4.99
C ARG A 5 -8.95 3.86 3.70
N ARG A 6 -8.43 2.63 3.56
CA ARG A 6 -8.73 1.76 2.43
C ARG A 6 -10.24 1.50 2.29
N LYS A 7 -10.93 1.22 3.40
CA LYS A 7 -12.38 1.00 3.40
C LYS A 7 -13.16 2.26 3.02
N ALA A 8 -12.74 3.43 3.48
CA ALA A 8 -13.36 4.70 3.12
C ALA A 8 -13.28 4.99 1.61
N LEU A 9 -12.20 4.54 0.96
CA LEU A 9 -12.02 4.58 -0.49
C LEU A 9 -12.78 3.46 -1.24
N GLY A 10 -13.51 2.59 -0.53
CA GLY A 10 -14.22 1.45 -1.14
C GLY A 10 -13.30 0.35 -1.66
N TRP A 11 -12.02 0.34 -1.27
CA TRP A 11 -11.03 -0.58 -1.81
C TRP A 11 -10.94 -1.89 -1.03
N SER A 12 -10.77 -2.99 -1.75
CA SER A 12 -10.32 -4.25 -1.16
C SER A 12 -8.83 -4.19 -0.84
N ARG A 13 -8.33 -5.11 0.01
CA ARG A 13 -6.88 -5.25 0.23
C ARG A 13 -6.12 -5.52 -1.07
N ALA A 14 -6.72 -6.22 -2.03
CA ALA A 14 -6.08 -6.50 -3.30
C ALA A 14 -5.87 -5.22 -4.11
N ASP A 15 -6.84 -4.31 -4.11
CA ASP A 15 -6.74 -3.04 -4.85
C ASP A 15 -5.60 -2.18 -4.32
N LEU A 16 -5.54 -2.00 -2.99
CA LEU A 16 -4.45 -1.23 -2.37
C LEU A 16 -3.09 -1.91 -2.56
N ALA A 17 -3.02 -3.23 -2.40
CA ALA A 17 -1.79 -3.98 -2.60
C ALA A 17 -1.27 -3.85 -4.04
N ASN A 18 -2.17 -3.93 -5.02
CA ASN A 18 -1.84 -3.77 -6.43
C ASN A 18 -1.35 -2.35 -6.73
N LYS A 19 -2.08 -1.32 -6.26
CA LYS A 19 -1.70 0.09 -6.46
C LYS A 19 -0.37 0.45 -5.81
N ALA A 20 -0.09 -0.09 -4.63
CA ALA A 20 1.16 0.12 -3.93
C ALA A 20 2.28 -0.83 -4.38
N HIS A 21 2.01 -1.83 -5.23
CA HIS A 21 2.90 -2.95 -5.55
C HIS A 21 3.53 -3.61 -4.32
N VAL A 22 2.72 -3.89 -3.32
CA VAL A 22 3.13 -4.64 -2.12
C VAL A 22 2.43 -6.00 -2.08
N ASN A 23 2.99 -6.96 -1.36
CA ASN A 23 2.33 -8.24 -1.17
C ASN A 23 1.07 -8.05 -0.31
N LYS A 24 -0.06 -8.64 -0.72
CA LYS A 24 -1.32 -8.60 0.02
C LYS A 24 -1.20 -9.14 1.46
N ALA A 25 -0.38 -10.17 1.67
CA ALA A 25 -0.10 -10.72 3.00
C ALA A 25 0.68 -9.71 3.86
N THR A 26 1.67 -9.03 3.27
CA THR A 26 2.39 -7.95 3.95
C THR A 26 1.45 -6.81 4.33
N LEU A 27 0.58 -6.37 3.41
CA LEU A 27 -0.46 -5.37 3.71
C LEU A 27 -1.38 -5.83 4.87
N GLN A 28 -1.76 -7.11 4.92
CA GLN A 28 -2.56 -7.63 6.03
C GLN A 28 -1.81 -7.54 7.37
N LEU A 29 -0.54 -7.93 7.41
CA LEU A 29 0.28 -7.84 8.62
C LEU A 29 0.48 -6.38 9.06
N ILE A 30 0.71 -5.46 8.12
CA ILE A 30 0.79 -4.01 8.38
C ILE A 30 -0.53 -3.50 8.96
N GLU A 31 -1.67 -3.86 8.38
CA GLU A 31 -2.99 -3.46 8.90
C GLU A 31 -3.28 -4.01 10.31
N MET A 32 -2.64 -5.13 10.69
CA MET A 32 -2.70 -5.73 12.02
C MET A 32 -1.65 -5.16 12.98
N GLY A 33 -0.75 -4.29 12.53
CA GLY A 33 0.37 -3.77 13.33
C GLY A 33 1.46 -4.81 13.61
N GLN A 34 1.58 -5.84 12.77
CA GLN A 34 2.48 -6.98 12.95
C GLN A 34 3.68 -6.99 12.00
N SER A 35 3.87 -5.95 11.20
CA SER A 35 4.99 -5.82 10.26
C SER A 35 5.65 -4.45 10.41
N LEU A 36 6.98 -4.44 10.32
CA LEU A 36 7.85 -3.26 10.32
C LEU A 36 8.52 -3.08 8.95
N ASP A 37 7.87 -3.53 7.88
CA ASP A 37 8.36 -3.33 6.52
C ASP A 37 8.15 -1.86 6.11
N ASP A 38 9.11 -1.02 6.46
CA ASP A 38 9.07 0.43 6.26
C ASP A 38 8.87 0.81 4.78
N GLU A 39 9.43 0.03 3.84
CA GLU A 39 9.23 0.27 2.40
C GLU A 39 7.77 0.02 2.02
N SER A 40 7.20 -1.12 2.41
CA SER A 40 5.79 -1.40 2.15
C SER A 40 4.88 -0.38 2.82
N ILE A 41 5.19 0.04 4.06
CA ILE A 41 4.43 1.06 4.80
C ILE A 41 4.45 2.39 4.04
N ALA A 42 5.63 2.87 3.63
CA ALA A 42 5.77 4.13 2.91
C ALA A 42 4.96 4.14 1.60
N ARG A 43 4.99 3.02 0.86
CA ARG A 43 4.26 2.87 -0.40
C ARG A 43 2.75 2.84 -0.20
N ILE A 44 2.27 2.15 0.83
CA ILE A 44 0.85 2.15 1.19
C ILE A 44 0.38 3.56 1.58
N GLU A 45 1.17 4.25 2.40
CA GLU A 45 0.91 5.61 2.86
C GLU A 45 0.84 6.59 1.69
N GLU A 46 1.77 6.49 0.73
CA GLU A 46 1.80 7.35 -0.46
C GLU A 46 0.55 7.17 -1.31
N VAL A 47 0.17 5.92 -1.63
CA VAL A 47 -1.02 5.65 -2.45
C VAL A 47 -2.28 6.21 -1.80
N LEU A 48 -2.47 5.96 -0.50
CA LEU A 48 -3.64 6.44 0.22
C LEU A 48 -3.67 7.97 0.25
N SER A 49 -2.56 8.61 0.59
CA SER A 49 -2.50 10.07 0.73
C SER A 49 -2.75 10.80 -0.59
N ARG A 50 -2.14 10.33 -1.69
CA ARG A 50 -2.37 10.91 -3.03
C ARG A 50 -3.82 10.74 -3.48
N THR A 51 -4.40 9.57 -3.22
CA THR A 51 -5.81 9.30 -3.57
C THR A 51 -6.77 10.15 -2.73
N GLU A 52 -6.52 10.27 -1.43
CA GLU A 52 -7.29 11.12 -0.52
C GLU A 52 -7.17 12.61 -0.88
N ALA A 53 -6.05 13.03 -1.48
CA ALA A 53 -5.86 14.35 -2.05
C ALA A 53 -6.59 14.57 -3.39
N GLY A 54 -7.32 13.57 -3.89
CA GLY A 54 -8.13 13.65 -5.10
C GLY A 54 -7.36 13.31 -6.39
N GLU A 55 -6.12 12.82 -6.30
CA GLU A 55 -5.41 12.32 -7.45
C GLU A 55 -6.09 11.05 -7.98
N LYS A 56 -6.35 11.02 -9.29
CA LYS A 56 -7.00 9.89 -9.95
C LYS A 56 -5.94 8.89 -10.40
N ASP A 57 -6.33 7.61 -10.40
CA ASP A 57 -5.52 6.52 -10.96
C ASP A 57 -4.11 6.35 -10.34
N VAL A 58 -3.96 6.71 -9.06
CA VAL A 58 -2.69 6.53 -8.33
C VAL A 58 -2.28 5.05 -8.34
N MET A 59 -1.08 4.81 -8.89
CA MET A 59 -0.41 3.52 -8.93
C MET A 59 1.10 3.79 -8.92
N LEU A 60 1.80 3.17 -7.97
CA LEU A 60 3.26 3.31 -7.86
C LEU A 60 3.95 2.41 -8.88
N PRO A 61 5.22 2.67 -9.26
CA PRO A 61 5.98 1.71 -10.06
C PRO A 61 6.31 0.48 -9.24
N ARG A 62 6.38 -0.70 -9.87
CA ARG A 62 6.89 -1.91 -9.22
C ARG A 62 8.33 -1.67 -8.73
N VAL A 63 8.63 -2.09 -7.51
CA VAL A 63 10.00 -2.05 -6.99
C VAL A 63 10.88 -2.91 -7.90
N ALA A 64 11.90 -2.31 -8.49
CA ALA A 64 12.95 -3.08 -9.12
C ALA A 64 13.65 -3.85 -8.00
N VAL A 65 13.50 -5.18 -7.98
CA VAL A 65 14.24 -6.02 -7.05
C VAL A 65 15.71 -5.77 -7.32
N GLY A 66 16.34 -4.91 -6.52
CA GLY A 66 17.78 -4.77 -6.51
C GLY A 66 18.33 -6.17 -6.28
N LYS A 67 19.21 -6.63 -7.19
CA LYS A 67 19.97 -7.86 -7.00
C LYS A 67 20.44 -7.90 -5.55
N LYS A 68 20.01 -8.92 -4.79
CA LYS A 68 20.73 -9.31 -3.58
C LYS A 68 22.18 -9.53 -4.03
N SER A 69 23.08 -8.67 -3.57
CA SER A 69 24.52 -8.95 -3.62
C SER A 69 24.84 -10.04 -2.61
#